data_AF-A0A6J4Q4R6-F1
#
_entry.id   AF-A0A6J4Q4R6-F1
#
_cell.length_a   1.000
_cell.length_b   1.000
_cell.length_c   1.000
_cell.angle_alpha   90.00
_cell.angle_beta   90.00
_cell.angle_gamma   90.00
#
_symmetry.space_group_name_H-M   'P 1'
#
loop_
_entity.id
_entity.type
_entity.pdbx_description
1 polymer ?
#
loop_
_entity_poly.entity_id
_entity_poly.type
_entity_poly.pdbx_seq_one_letter_code
_entity_poly.pdbx_strand_id
1 'polypeptide(L)'
;MTLTIDLPSELEARLREAAARQGVDARLYVLRAVEERLGPSQARLSPVEADLLQRVNLGLPEPAWARYHELVAKRRGETLSGEEHAELIALSDRIEELNARRIEHLIALARVRGVTLDALMAQLGITPPNG
;
A
#
# COMPACT_ATOMS: atom_id res chain seq x y z
N MET A 1 -0.13 -25.81 11.03
CA MET A 1 -0.89 -25.22 9.92
C MET A 1 0.08 -24.37 9.12
N THR A 2 0.06 -24.43 7.79
CA THR A 2 1.00 -23.69 6.93
C THR A 2 0.21 -22.64 6.14
N LEU A 3 0.62 -21.37 6.25
CA LEU A 3 0.09 -20.25 5.47
C LEU A 3 1.13 -19.86 4.42
N THR A 4 0.75 -19.86 3.14
CA THR A 4 1.61 -19.43 2.03
C THR A 4 1.13 -18.07 1.55
N ILE A 5 2.04 -17.11 1.42
CA ILE A 5 1.75 -15.74 0.98
C ILE A 5 2.66 -15.45 -0.22
N ASP A 6 2.07 -15.07 -1.34
CA ASP A 6 2.83 -14.56 -2.49
C ASP A 6 3.29 -13.14 -2.20
N LEU A 7 4.60 -12.94 -2.22
CA LEU A 7 5.24 -11.65 -1.98
C LEU A 7 5.71 -11.07 -3.32
N PRO A 8 5.45 -9.78 -3.60
CA PRO A 8 6.08 -9.10 -4.73
C PRO A 8 7.61 -9.20 -4.64
N SER A 9 8.29 -9.37 -5.78
CA SER A 9 9.74 -9.62 -5.82
C SER A 9 10.56 -8.52 -5.13
N GLU A 10 10.10 -7.26 -5.20
CA GLU A 10 10.73 -6.14 -4.51
C GLU A 10 10.65 -6.28 -2.98
N LEU A 11 9.48 -6.68 -2.46
CA LEU A 11 9.29 -6.88 -1.03
C LEU A 11 10.12 -8.07 -0.54
N GLU A 12 10.19 -9.16 -1.32
CA GLU A 12 11.04 -10.29 -1.01
C GLU A 12 12.52 -9.86 -0.90
N ALA A 13 13.03 -9.08 -1.86
CA ALA A 13 14.40 -8.59 -1.84
C ALA A 13 14.69 -7.74 -0.60
N ARG A 14 13.79 -6.81 -0.26
CA ARG A 14 13.89 -5.97 0.93
C ARG A 14 13.86 -6.78 2.23
N LEU A 15 13.04 -7.83 2.31
CA LEU A 15 13.00 -8.73 3.47
C LEU A 15 14.33 -9.49 3.63
N ARG A 16 14.89 -10.01 2.53
CA ARG A 16 16.20 -10.68 2.55
C ARG A 16 17.31 -9.75 3.01
N GLU A 17 17.32 -8.51 2.53
CA GLU A 17 18.30 -7.51 2.94
C GLU A 17 18.15 -7.12 4.42
N ALA A 18 16.92 -6.92 4.90
CA ALA A 18 16.65 -6.64 6.31
C ALA A 18 17.07 -7.80 7.23
N ALA A 19 16.80 -9.04 6.82
CA ALA A 19 17.21 -10.25 7.52
C ALA A 19 18.75 -10.37 7.57
N ALA A 20 19.43 -10.12 6.43
CA ALA A 20 20.88 -10.14 6.34
C ALA A 20 21.54 -9.10 7.26
N ARG A 21 20.97 -7.88 7.35
CA ARG A 21 21.45 -6.83 8.28
C ARG A 21 21.37 -7.25 9.75
N GLN A 22 20.45 -8.14 10.09
CA GLN A 22 20.29 -8.69 11.43
C GLN A 22 20.97 -10.06 11.60
N GLY A 23 21.65 -10.57 10.56
CA GLY A 23 22.31 -11.87 10.58
C GLY A 23 21.37 -13.05 10.74
N VAL A 24 20.10 -12.92 10.34
CA VAL A 24 19.08 -13.97 10.43
C VAL A 24 18.58 -14.40 9.06
N ASP A 25 18.03 -15.62 8.98
CA ASP A 25 17.34 -16.10 7.79
C ASP A 25 16.05 -15.30 7.53
N ALA A 26 15.70 -15.12 6.25
CA ALA A 26 14.53 -14.35 5.84
C ALA A 26 13.20 -14.91 6.37
N ARG A 27 13.05 -16.24 6.46
CA ARG A 27 11.83 -16.85 7.04
C ARG A 27 11.74 -16.56 8.52
N LEU A 28 12.86 -16.70 9.25
CA LEU A 28 12.91 -16.40 10.68
C LEU A 28 12.64 -14.91 10.95
N TYR A 29 13.18 -14.03 10.11
CA TYR A 29 12.91 -12.59 10.18
C TYR A 29 11.42 -12.29 10.00
N VAL A 30 10.77 -12.89 9.00
CA VAL A 30 9.33 -12.73 8.77
C VAL A 30 8.51 -13.28 9.94
N LEU A 31 8.85 -14.47 10.45
CA LEU A 31 8.17 -15.06 11.61
C LEU A 31 8.24 -14.14 12.83
N ARG A 32 9.44 -13.62 13.16
CA ARG A 32 9.61 -12.67 14.27
C ARG A 32 8.83 -11.38 14.07
N ALA A 33 8.87 -10.80 12.88
CA ALA A 33 8.11 -9.58 12.58
C ALA A 33 6.59 -9.80 12.74
N VAL A 34 6.09 -10.98 12.38
CA VAL A 34 4.69 -11.36 12.59
C VAL A 34 4.40 -11.58 14.07
N GLU A 35 5.24 -12.33 14.79
CA GLU A 35 5.11 -12.57 16.23
C GLU A 35 5.15 -11.28 17.05
N GLU A 36 6.07 -10.35 16.73
CA GLU A 36 6.17 -9.03 17.35
C GLU A 36 4.88 -8.23 17.17
N ARG A 37 4.25 -8.33 16.00
CA ARG A 37 2.98 -7.67 15.71
C ARG A 37 1.78 -8.34 16.39
N LEU A 38 1.86 -9.65 16.61
CA LEU A 38 0.81 -10.45 17.26
C LEU A 38 0.98 -10.55 18.78
N GLY A 39 2.13 -10.14 19.32
CA GLY A 39 2.46 -10.19 20.74
C GLY A 39 1.53 -9.33 21.60
N PRO A 40 1.38 -9.65 22.90
CA PRO A 40 0.52 -8.92 23.82
C PRO A 40 1.17 -7.59 24.26
N SER A 41 1.36 -6.65 23.33
CA SER A 41 1.71 -5.25 23.64
C SER A 41 1.61 -4.25 22.49
N GLN A 42 0.90 -4.56 21.40
CA GLN A 42 0.37 -3.51 20.52
C GLN A 42 -1.14 -3.57 20.62
N ALA A 43 -1.75 -2.43 20.95
CA ALA A 43 -3.20 -2.27 21.10
C ALA A 43 -3.92 -3.09 20.02
N ARG A 44 -4.72 -4.08 20.43
CA ARG A 44 -5.61 -4.78 19.50
C ARG A 44 -6.42 -3.69 18.82
N LEU A 45 -6.19 -3.49 17.53
CA LEU A 45 -6.90 -2.50 16.74
C LEU A 45 -8.39 -2.68 17.01
N SER A 46 -9.08 -1.59 17.33
CA SER A 46 -10.53 -1.68 17.38
C SER A 46 -11.05 -2.17 16.01
N PRO A 47 -12.19 -2.86 15.95
CA PRO A 47 -12.76 -3.29 14.67
C PRO A 47 -12.89 -2.14 13.66
N VAL A 48 -13.16 -0.93 14.17
CA VAL A 48 -13.23 0.31 13.38
C VAL A 48 -11.86 0.69 12.80
N GLU A 49 -10.79 0.66 13.60
CA GLU A 49 -9.44 0.91 13.10
C GLU A 49 -9.00 -0.13 12.07
N ALA A 50 -9.35 -1.41 12.28
CA ALA A 50 -9.02 -2.48 11.35
C ALA A 50 -9.70 -2.28 9.99
N ASP A 51 -11.00 -1.96 9.98
CA ASP A 51 -11.75 -1.65 8.75
C ASP A 51 -11.19 -0.41 8.03
N LEU A 52 -10.90 0.66 8.78
CA LEU A 52 -10.30 1.87 8.20
C LEU A 52 -8.93 1.59 7.57
N LEU A 53 -8.06 0.83 8.25
CA LEU A 53 -6.76 0.43 7.71
C LEU A 53 -6.90 -0.45 6.47
N GLN A 54 -7.89 -1.35 6.44
CA GLN A 54 -8.16 -2.14 5.24
C GLN A 54 -8.55 -1.22 4.07
N ARG A 55 -9.44 -0.26 4.29
CA ARG A 55 -9.90 0.69 3.26
C ARG A 55 -8.79 1.63 2.78
N VAL A 56 -7.89 2.07 3.67
CA VAL A 56 -6.69 2.86 3.30
C VAL A 56 -5.79 2.10 2.32
N ASN A 57 -5.77 0.77 2.40
CA ASN A 57 -4.94 -0.09 1.55
C ASN A 57 -5.68 -0.60 0.29
N LEU A 58 -6.95 -0.22 0.08
CA LEU A 58 -7.65 -0.55 -1.16
C LEU A 58 -7.17 0.38 -2.28
N GLY A 59 -6.62 -0.20 -3.33
CA GLY A 59 -6.24 0.47 -4.57
C GLY A 59 -6.85 -0.22 -5.79
N LEU A 60 -6.35 0.14 -6.98
CA LEU A 60 -6.64 -0.63 -8.18
C LEU A 60 -6.08 -2.06 -8.04
N PRO A 61 -6.76 -3.07 -8.62
CA PRO A 61 -6.21 -4.42 -8.72
C PRO A 61 -4.96 -4.41 -9.61
N GLU A 62 -4.05 -5.36 -9.40
CA GLU A 62 -2.76 -5.42 -10.11
C GLU A 62 -2.89 -5.33 -11.64
N PRO A 63 -3.83 -6.03 -12.31
CA PRO A 63 -3.97 -5.93 -13.77
C PRO A 63 -4.33 -4.52 -14.26
N ALA A 64 -5.08 -3.75 -13.45
CA ALA A 64 -5.43 -2.37 -13.80
C ALA A 64 -4.22 -1.43 -13.63
N TRP A 65 -3.36 -1.68 -12.63
CA TRP A 65 -2.08 -0.96 -12.52
C TRP A 65 -1.12 -1.29 -13.67
N ALA A 66 -1.01 -2.56 -14.04
CA ALA A 66 -0.19 -2.98 -15.17
C ALA A 66 -0.66 -2.30 -16.47
N ARG A 67 -1.98 -2.27 -16.71
CA ARG A 67 -2.57 -1.58 -17.86
C ARG A 67 -2.32 -0.08 -17.83
N TYR A 68 -2.50 0.57 -16.68
CA TYR A 68 -2.19 1.99 -16.51
C TYR A 68 -0.73 2.30 -16.88
N HIS A 69 0.22 1.51 -16.37
CA HIS A 69 1.65 1.71 -16.66
C HIS A 69 2.01 1.46 -18.13
N GLU A 70 1.39 0.47 -18.77
CA GLU A 70 1.53 0.23 -20.20
C GLU A 70 1.09 1.46 -21.02
N LEU A 71 -0.08 2.02 -20.70
CA LEU A 71 -0.62 3.18 -21.39
C LEU A 71 0.23 4.44 -21.14
N VAL A 72 0.75 4.63 -19.93
CA VAL A 72 1.70 5.72 -19.64
C VAL A 72 2.99 5.56 -20.46
N ALA A 73 3.50 4.34 -20.61
CA ALA A 73 4.68 4.06 -21.43
C ALA A 73 4.41 4.34 -22.91
N LYS A 74 3.27 3.89 -23.45
CA LYS A 74 2.83 4.21 -24.82
C LYS A 74 2.67 5.71 -25.05
N ARG A 75 2.10 6.45 -24.08
CA ARG A 75 1.99 7.91 -24.13
C ARG A 75 3.37 8.58 -24.25
N ARG A 76 4.34 8.14 -23.44
CA ARG A 76 5.72 8.65 -23.46
C ARG A 76 6.47 8.29 -24.75
N GLY A 77 6.14 7.15 -25.34
CA GLY A 77 6.68 6.71 -26.63
C GLY A 77 5.91 7.23 -27.84
N GLU A 78 4.90 8.10 -27.65
CA GLU A 78 4.06 8.65 -28.72
C GLU A 78 3.35 7.59 -29.59
N THR A 79 3.13 6.39 -29.05
CA THR A 79 2.45 5.26 -29.73
C THR A 79 1.03 5.02 -29.24
N LEU A 80 0.53 5.88 -28.35
CA LEU A 80 -0.79 5.75 -27.76
C LEU A 80 -1.89 6.06 -28.78
N SER A 81 -2.81 5.12 -28.99
CA SER A 81 -3.97 5.33 -29.85
C SER A 81 -5.00 6.25 -29.20
N GLY A 82 -5.99 6.72 -29.99
CA GLY A 82 -7.10 7.52 -29.46
C GLY A 82 -7.96 6.78 -28.44
N GLU A 83 -8.21 5.48 -28.67
CA GLU A 83 -8.96 4.62 -27.73
C GLU A 83 -8.17 4.40 -26.44
N GLU A 84 -6.87 4.13 -26.57
CA GLU A 84 -5.95 3.96 -25.44
C GLU A 84 -5.77 5.25 -24.63
N HIS A 85 -5.86 6.42 -25.29
CA HIS A 85 -5.86 7.71 -24.60
C HIS A 85 -7.12 7.90 -23.76
N ALA A 86 -8.30 7.55 -24.28
CA ALA A 86 -9.54 7.59 -23.52
C ALA A 86 -9.51 6.62 -22.31
N GLU A 87 -8.95 5.42 -22.50
CA GLU A 87 -8.75 4.45 -21.43
C GLU A 87 -7.80 4.98 -20.34
N LEU A 88 -6.70 5.62 -20.73
CA LEU A 88 -5.75 6.22 -19.80
C LEU A 88 -6.39 7.33 -18.96
N ILE A 89 -7.25 8.15 -19.55
CA ILE A 89 -8.02 9.17 -18.83
C ILE A 89 -8.91 8.49 -17.79
N ALA A 90 -9.73 7.52 -18.21
CA ALA A 90 -10.66 6.83 -17.31
C ALA A 90 -9.94 6.13 -16.13
N LEU A 91 -8.78 5.51 -16.37
CA LEU A 91 -7.95 4.93 -15.32
C LEU A 91 -7.38 5.98 -14.38
N SER A 92 -6.95 7.13 -14.91
CA SER A 92 -6.42 8.24 -14.11
C SER A 92 -7.50 8.82 -13.19
N ASP A 93 -8.69 9.09 -13.72
CA ASP A 93 -9.84 9.59 -12.95
C ASP A 93 -10.20 8.62 -11.81
N ARG A 94 -10.15 7.31 -12.10
CA ARG A 94 -10.42 6.29 -11.09
C ARG A 94 -9.35 6.25 -9.99
N ILE A 95 -8.07 6.43 -10.34
CA ILE A 95 -6.97 6.52 -9.38
C ILE A 95 -7.15 7.75 -8.48
N GLU A 96 -7.51 8.89 -9.06
CA GLU A 96 -7.77 10.13 -8.31
C GLU A 96 -8.94 9.95 -7.32
N GLU A 97 -10.03 9.33 -7.75
CA GLU A 97 -11.17 9.04 -6.88
C GLU A 97 -10.78 8.11 -5.72
N LEU A 98 -10.02 7.06 -6.00
CA LEU A 98 -9.52 6.14 -4.96
C LEU A 98 -8.58 6.85 -3.99
N ASN A 99 -7.71 7.73 -4.48
CA ASN A 99 -6.82 8.54 -3.64
C ASN A 99 -7.62 9.50 -2.75
N ALA A 100 -8.64 10.17 -3.28
CA ALA A 100 -9.51 11.05 -2.49
C ALA A 100 -10.18 10.28 -1.34
N ARG A 101 -10.79 9.13 -1.65
CA ARG A 101 -11.38 8.24 -0.64
C ARG A 101 -10.33 7.77 0.36
N ARG A 102 -9.11 7.43 -0.08
CA ARG A 102 -8.02 7.02 0.82
C ARG A 102 -7.67 8.11 1.83
N ILE A 103 -7.64 9.38 1.41
CA ILE A 103 -7.44 10.51 2.32
C ILE A 103 -8.58 10.63 3.33
N GLU A 104 -9.84 10.44 2.92
CA GLU A 104 -10.99 10.44 3.84
C GLU A 104 -10.86 9.35 4.92
N HIS A 105 -10.46 8.13 4.55
CA HIS A 105 -10.22 7.05 5.52
C HIS A 105 -9.05 7.35 6.46
N LEU A 106 -7.97 7.97 5.96
CA LEU A 106 -6.85 8.41 6.80
C LEU A 106 -7.28 9.49 7.81
N ILE A 107 -8.11 10.45 7.39
CA ILE A 107 -8.68 11.47 8.30
C ILE A 107 -9.54 10.80 9.38
N ALA A 108 -10.39 9.84 9.00
CA ALA A 108 -11.21 9.10 9.95
C ALA A 108 -10.34 8.31 10.95
N LEU A 109 -9.28 7.65 10.47
CA LEU A 109 -8.35 6.89 11.32
C LEU A 109 -7.58 7.81 12.28
N ALA A 110 -7.18 9.00 11.82
CA ALA A 110 -6.49 9.98 12.65
C ALA A 110 -7.38 10.45 13.80
N ARG A 111 -8.67 10.67 13.52
CA ARG A 111 -9.68 10.99 14.55
C ARG A 111 -9.85 9.86 15.56
N VAL A 112 -9.96 8.61 15.10
CA VAL A 112 -10.08 7.45 16.00
C VAL A 112 -8.87 7.31 16.93
N ARG A 113 -7.67 7.64 16.42
CA ARG A 113 -6.42 7.60 17.20
C ARG A 113 -6.13 8.88 18.00
N GLY A 114 -6.93 9.94 17.83
CA GLY A 114 -6.70 11.23 18.50
C GLY A 114 -5.41 11.93 18.06
N VAL A 115 -4.94 11.71 16.84
CA VAL A 115 -3.72 12.31 16.28
C VAL A 115 -4.05 13.17 15.05
N THR A 116 -3.12 14.02 14.62
CA THR A 116 -3.27 14.75 13.35
C THR A 116 -3.09 13.82 12.16
N LEU A 117 -3.61 14.22 10.99
CA LEU A 117 -3.43 13.49 9.75
C LEU A 117 -1.93 13.30 9.41
N ASP A 118 -1.13 14.36 9.53
CA ASP A 118 0.31 14.31 9.24
C ASP A 118 1.05 13.35 10.18
N ALA A 119 0.72 13.36 11.48
CA ALA A 119 1.31 12.44 12.44
C ALA A 119 0.93 10.99 12.15
N LEU A 120 -0.33 10.74 11.75
CA LEU A 120 -0.77 9.41 11.32
C LEU A 120 -0.02 8.97 10.05
N MET A 121 0.07 9.83 9.04
CA MET A 121 0.75 9.51 7.79
C MET A 121 2.22 9.18 8.04
N ALA A 122 2.91 9.95 8.91
CA ALA A 122 4.28 9.65 9.33
C ALA A 122 4.39 8.28 10.05
N GLN A 123 3.48 7.96 10.97
CA GLN A 123 3.45 6.67 11.67
C GLN A 123 3.22 5.49 10.71
N LEU A 124 2.43 5.70 9.65
CA LEU A 124 2.13 4.68 8.65
C LEU A 124 3.17 4.63 7.52
N GLY A 125 4.18 5.52 7.53
CA GLY A 125 5.17 5.62 6.45
C GLY A 125 4.58 6.10 5.12
N ILE A 126 3.43 6.79 5.15
CA ILE A 126 2.78 7.36 3.98
C ILE A 126 3.37 8.74 3.75
N THR A 127 3.99 8.94 2.60
CA THR A 127 4.47 10.26 2.18
C THR A 127 3.31 10.98 1.47
N PRO A 128 3.02 12.25 1.78
CA PRO A 128 2.09 13.03 0.96
C PRO A 128 2.60 13.06 -0.48
N PRO A 129 1.72 12.96 -1.49
CA PRO A 129 2.14 13.19 -2.86
C PRO A 129 2.75 14.59 -2.92
N ASN A 130 4.01 14.69 -3.37
CA ASN A 130 4.68 15.97 -3.58
C ASN A 130 3.76 16.84 -4.43
N GLY A 131 3.34 18.00 -3.90
CA GLY A 131 2.60 19.02 -4.64
C GLY A 131 3.45 19.67 -5.71
#